data_AF-A0A0G4N838-F1
#
_entry.id   AF-A0A0G4N838-F1
#
_cell.length_a   1.000
_cell.length_b   1.000
_cell.length_c   1.000
_cell.angle_alpha   90.00
_cell.angle_beta   90.00
_cell.angle_gamma   90.00
#
_symmetry.space_group_name_H-M   'P 1'
#
loop_
_entity.id
_entity.type
_entity.pdbx_description
1 polymer ?
#
loop_
_entity_poly.entity_id
_entity_poly.type
_entity_poly.pdbx_seq_one_letter_code
_entity_poly.pdbx_strand_id
1 'polypeptide(L)'
;KCFVHDDYLAIRRATRHVLPHGKFYFAGPFGAGLALLSRWPIEEAATLPYPLNGRPTAFWRGDWYVGKGVACATLRCDDDEPGNAESRSNDEPDNAEPGNGDSNTRASPPRRIHFFNTHTHAPYNDTYTAHRLAQSWYLASLLRRAHAAADASPAADLVLALGDFNMRPTSLQHRILTARAPVRDAWRLLHPDSALGHATDPLEKPRRRPVPGALFNLDENGATSDSAYSTWRWPARDQRALARADRPRRVVAPDDPDHTGKRLDYIFLSSPPASASPSTPAWVVKSAAVGMRAPHPDLHCSLSDHFSVEATLTLHTPSSSSLRPPLDAQLAPAPPAAAQDALPLSEDEYDALLAEIAAYRRRERAQRTRRARTALALLALWLAALVAVWFVPDAAGNGRPRSRWPAFLLLLVGSLALAASVVEGLLALLFFPAELRALREFEWEVLNARAAALGGGEGPGALDEDGHLDLVDDKL
;
A
#
# COMPACT_ATOMS: atom_id res chain seq x y z
N LYS A 1 -8.77 5.35 -2.69
CA LYS A 1 -8.65 5.44 -4.16
C LYS A 1 -9.31 6.74 -4.70
N CYS A 2 -8.87 7.92 -4.25
CA CYS A 2 -9.40 9.22 -4.69
C CYS A 2 -8.49 9.82 -5.78
N PHE A 3 -8.72 9.48 -7.05
CA PHE A 3 -7.83 9.88 -8.15
C PHE A 3 -8.14 11.26 -8.72
N VAL A 4 -9.42 11.65 -8.71
CA VAL A 4 -9.86 12.95 -9.24
C VAL A 4 -9.79 14.00 -8.15
N HIS A 5 -9.12 15.13 -8.42
CA HIS A 5 -8.98 16.21 -7.45
C HIS A 5 -10.31 16.90 -7.12
N ASP A 6 -11.21 17.03 -8.10
CA ASP A 6 -12.53 17.62 -7.88
C ASP A 6 -13.40 16.77 -6.94
N ASP A 7 -13.29 15.43 -7.03
CA ASP A 7 -13.94 14.52 -6.08
C ASP A 7 -13.39 14.74 -4.66
N TYR A 8 -12.07 14.88 -4.52
CA TYR A 8 -11.45 15.24 -3.25
C TYR A 8 -11.99 16.57 -2.71
N LEU A 9 -12.11 17.61 -3.55
CA LEU A 9 -12.65 18.90 -3.15
C LEU A 9 -14.13 18.81 -2.76
N ALA A 10 -14.92 17.96 -3.41
CA ALA A 10 -16.31 17.69 -3.03
C ALA A 10 -16.37 17.03 -1.65
N ILE A 11 -15.59 15.97 -1.42
CA ILE A 11 -15.48 15.29 -0.13
C ILE A 11 -15.04 16.28 0.96
N ARG A 12 -13.97 17.05 0.72
CA ARG A 12 -13.46 18.06 1.65
C ARG A 12 -14.52 19.11 2.01
N ARG A 13 -15.30 19.60 1.03
CA ARG A 13 -16.38 20.56 1.29
C ARG A 13 -17.47 19.96 2.17
N ALA A 14 -17.83 18.70 1.93
CA ALA A 14 -18.85 18.00 2.73
C ALA A 14 -18.39 17.73 4.16
N THR A 15 -17.11 17.39 4.37
CA THR A 15 -16.59 16.96 5.68
C THR A 15 -15.91 18.07 6.50
N ARG A 16 -15.67 19.26 5.94
CA ARG A 16 -14.88 20.34 6.59
C ARG A 16 -15.34 20.75 8.00
N HIS A 17 -16.60 20.53 8.34
CA HIS A 17 -17.17 20.91 9.63
C HIS A 17 -16.72 19.97 10.76
N VAL A 18 -16.33 18.73 10.45
CA VAL A 18 -15.76 17.74 11.38
C VAL A 18 -14.29 17.45 11.12
N LEU A 19 -13.85 17.55 9.86
CA LEU A 19 -12.48 17.29 9.40
C LEU A 19 -11.97 18.52 8.61
N PRO A 20 -11.67 19.64 9.30
CA PRO A 20 -11.32 20.92 8.66
C PRO A 20 -9.99 20.87 7.90
N HIS A 21 -9.06 20.00 8.30
CA HIS A 21 -7.76 19.87 7.66
C HIS A 21 -7.80 18.77 6.62
N GLY A 22 -7.16 19.00 5.47
CA GLY A 22 -7.09 17.99 4.43
C GLY A 22 -5.91 18.17 3.51
N LYS A 23 -5.38 17.05 3.03
CA LYS A 23 -4.30 16.97 2.05
C LYS A 23 -4.65 15.99 0.94
N PHE A 24 -4.58 16.47 -0.30
CA PHE A 24 -4.54 15.62 -1.49
C PHE A 24 -3.09 15.38 -1.89
N TYR A 25 -2.76 14.16 -2.28
CA TYR A 25 -1.41 13.77 -2.65
C TYR A 25 -1.31 13.54 -4.16
N PHE A 26 -0.59 14.44 -4.81
CA PHE A 26 -0.30 14.34 -6.24
C PHE A 26 0.88 13.38 -6.46
N ALA A 27 0.70 12.38 -7.33
CA ALA A 27 1.77 11.50 -7.79
C ALA A 27 1.44 11.02 -9.20
N GLY A 28 2.48 10.80 -10.01
CA GLY A 28 2.34 10.40 -11.41
C GLY A 28 1.45 11.35 -12.25
N PRO A 29 1.20 10.99 -13.52
CA PRO A 29 0.26 11.70 -14.38
C PRO A 29 -1.19 11.80 -13.89
N PHE A 30 -1.70 10.83 -13.12
CA PHE A 30 -3.13 10.72 -12.79
C PHE A 30 -3.46 10.87 -11.29
N GLY A 31 -2.48 11.19 -10.44
CA GLY A 31 -2.63 11.26 -8.99
C GLY A 31 -2.42 9.90 -8.30
N ALA A 32 -1.96 9.94 -7.04
CA ALA A 32 -1.65 8.73 -6.26
C ALA A 32 -2.91 7.93 -5.85
N GLY A 33 -4.10 8.55 -5.96
CA GLY A 33 -5.33 8.01 -5.38
C GLY A 33 -5.39 8.13 -3.85
N LEU A 34 -4.50 8.92 -3.24
CA LEU A 34 -4.31 9.07 -1.79
C LEU A 34 -4.74 10.46 -1.33
N ALA A 35 -5.45 10.49 -0.20
CA ALA A 35 -5.89 11.72 0.46
C ALA A 35 -5.92 11.50 1.98
N LEU A 36 -5.82 12.59 2.72
CA LEU A 36 -5.99 12.66 4.17
C LEU A 36 -7.00 13.76 4.50
N LEU A 37 -7.92 13.45 5.40
CA LEU A 37 -8.84 14.39 6.04
C LEU A 37 -8.66 14.22 7.55
N SER A 38 -8.55 15.31 8.28
CA SER A 38 -8.13 15.31 9.66
C SER A 38 -8.88 16.37 10.48
N ARG A 39 -9.19 16.01 11.73
CA ARG A 39 -9.64 16.94 12.75
C ARG A 39 -8.52 17.87 13.22
N TRP A 40 -7.29 17.34 13.26
CA TRP A 40 -6.11 18.04 13.75
C TRP A 40 -5.28 18.68 12.64
N PRO A 41 -4.53 19.77 12.94
CA PRO A 41 -3.63 20.39 11.99
C PRO A 41 -2.60 19.41 11.42
N ILE A 42 -2.37 19.50 10.10
CA ILE A 42 -1.30 18.78 9.41
C ILE A 42 -0.06 19.68 9.44
N GLU A 43 0.96 19.30 10.21
CA GLU A 43 2.23 20.05 10.32
C GLU A 43 3.12 19.82 9.11
N GLU A 44 3.23 18.56 8.70
CA GLU A 44 4.07 18.12 7.60
C GLU A 44 3.30 17.14 6.73
N ALA A 45 3.55 17.19 5.42
CA ALA A 45 3.01 16.20 4.49
C ALA A 45 3.94 16.03 3.29
N ALA A 46 4.21 14.77 2.93
CA ALA A 46 5.07 14.42 1.81
C ALA A 46 4.52 13.22 1.05
N THR A 47 4.94 13.06 -0.21
CA THR A 47 4.68 11.85 -1.00
C THR A 47 6.01 11.21 -1.35
N LEU A 48 6.18 9.95 -0.97
CA LEU A 48 7.38 9.17 -1.26
C LEU A 48 7.04 8.11 -2.31
N PRO A 49 7.55 8.21 -3.55
CA PRO A 49 7.28 7.22 -4.58
C PRO A 49 7.98 5.90 -4.25
N TYR A 50 7.35 4.78 -4.59
CA TYR A 50 8.02 3.49 -4.49
C TYR A 50 9.09 3.32 -5.59
N PRO A 51 10.24 2.69 -5.27
CA PRO A 51 11.29 2.44 -6.27
C PRO A 51 10.85 1.52 -7.41
N LEU A 52 9.96 0.55 -7.13
CA LEU A 52 9.39 -0.37 -8.10
C LEU A 52 7.87 -0.17 -8.18
N ASN A 53 7.39 0.22 -9.36
CA ASN A 53 6.01 0.68 -9.56
C ASN A 53 5.26 0.07 -10.75
N GLY A 54 5.77 -1.01 -11.31
CA GLY A 54 5.17 -1.68 -12.45
C GLY A 54 5.86 -1.27 -13.74
N ARG A 55 5.15 -1.38 -14.86
CA ARG A 55 5.75 -1.23 -16.18
C ARG A 55 4.95 -0.26 -17.06
N PRO A 56 5.62 0.60 -17.83
CA PRO A 56 4.98 1.51 -18.79
C PRO A 56 4.31 0.78 -19.95
N THR A 57 4.71 -0.46 -20.25
CA THR A 57 4.11 -1.25 -21.34
C THR A 57 2.73 -1.80 -20.99
N ALA A 58 2.39 -1.87 -19.71
CA ALA A 58 1.09 -2.34 -19.24
C ALA A 58 0.08 -1.19 -19.22
N PHE A 59 -0.17 -0.54 -20.36
CA PHE A 59 -1.04 0.64 -20.45
C PHE A 59 -2.49 0.40 -19.99
N TRP A 60 -2.94 -0.86 -20.01
CA TRP A 60 -4.25 -1.29 -19.49
C TRP A 60 -4.24 -1.55 -17.97
N ARG A 61 -3.10 -1.38 -17.30
CA ARG A 61 -2.93 -1.47 -15.84
C ARG A 61 -2.46 -0.11 -15.33
N GLY A 62 -3.28 0.55 -14.52
CA GLY A 62 -3.08 1.95 -14.15
C GLY A 62 -1.88 2.21 -13.22
N ASP A 63 -1.41 1.20 -12.48
CA ASP A 63 -0.50 1.34 -11.34
C ASP A 63 0.81 2.09 -11.65
N TRP A 64 1.40 1.86 -12.83
CA TRP A 64 2.63 2.57 -13.23
C TRP A 64 2.38 4.07 -13.47
N TYR A 65 1.24 4.43 -14.07
CA TYR A 65 0.92 5.82 -14.43
C TYR A 65 0.35 6.63 -13.28
N VAL A 66 -0.22 6.00 -12.26
CA VAL A 66 -0.63 6.70 -11.03
C VAL A 66 0.57 6.94 -10.09
N GLY A 67 1.70 6.27 -10.34
CA GLY A 67 2.92 6.41 -9.55
C GLY A 67 2.71 6.07 -8.08
N LYS A 68 2.46 4.78 -7.77
CA LYS A 68 2.20 4.34 -6.38
C LYS A 68 3.31 4.79 -5.43
N GLY A 69 2.93 5.05 -4.19
CA GLY A 69 3.84 5.56 -3.18
C GLY A 69 3.19 5.60 -1.81
N VAL A 70 3.89 6.23 -0.88
CA VAL A 70 3.45 6.44 0.49
C VAL A 70 3.16 7.93 0.69
N ALA A 71 1.93 8.23 1.08
CA ALA A 71 1.52 9.54 1.53
C ALA A 71 1.80 9.67 3.03
N CYS A 72 2.78 10.49 3.37
CA CYS A 72 3.18 10.76 4.74
C CYS A 72 2.51 12.03 5.26
N ALA A 73 2.14 12.05 6.53
CA ALA A 73 1.77 13.27 7.24
C ALA A 73 2.08 13.18 8.72
N THR A 74 2.37 14.32 9.33
CA THR A 74 2.45 14.46 10.79
C THR A 74 1.34 15.38 11.25
N LEU A 75 0.50 14.87 12.15
CA LEU A 75 -0.57 15.63 12.79
C LEU A 75 -0.15 16.05 14.19
N ARG A 76 -0.51 17.26 14.59
CA ARG A 76 -0.37 17.72 15.98
C ARG A 76 -1.70 17.58 16.71
N CYS A 77 -1.72 16.68 17.69
CA CYS A 77 -2.82 16.50 18.60
C CYS A 77 -2.60 17.36 19.84
N ASP A 78 -3.40 18.41 19.98
CA ASP A 78 -3.48 19.16 21.22
C ASP A 78 -4.41 18.38 22.15
N ASP A 79 -3.91 18.00 23.33
CA ASP A 79 -4.69 17.27 24.35
C ASP A 79 -5.80 18.15 24.97
N ASP A 80 -5.87 19.44 24.62
CA ASP A 80 -6.87 20.40 25.08
C ASP A 80 -8.10 20.42 24.16
N GLU A 81 -9.08 19.56 24.43
CA GLU A 81 -10.43 19.84 23.96
C GLU A 81 -11.06 20.97 24.82
N PRO A 82 -11.60 22.05 24.21
CA PRO A 82 -12.33 23.10 24.91
C PRO A 82 -13.68 22.64 25.52
N GLY A 83 -14.04 21.35 25.43
CA GLY A 83 -15.29 20.79 25.96
C GLY A 83 -15.24 20.27 27.39
N ASN A 84 -14.06 20.24 28.03
CA ASN A 84 -13.92 19.72 29.41
C ASN A 84 -13.59 20.81 30.45
N ALA A 85 -13.59 22.09 30.05
CA ALA A 85 -13.40 23.22 30.96
C ALA A 85 -14.67 23.57 31.75
N GLU A 86 -15.86 23.22 31.25
CA GLU A 86 -17.14 23.50 31.93
C GLU A 86 -17.46 22.52 33.09
N SER A 87 -16.66 21.47 33.29
CA SER A 87 -16.84 20.52 34.40
C SER A 87 -15.94 20.79 35.61
N ARG A 88 -15.12 21.85 35.58
CA ARG A 88 -14.19 22.22 36.67
C ARG A 88 -14.53 23.50 37.42
N SER A 89 -15.63 24.17 37.07
CA SER A 89 -16.14 25.30 37.86
C SER A 89 -17.47 24.92 38.48
N ASN A 90 -17.44 24.44 39.72
CA ASN A 90 -18.46 24.58 40.76
C ASN A 90 -18.22 23.48 41.79
N ASP A 91 -17.26 23.70 42.70
CA ASP A 91 -17.31 23.23 44.10
C ASP A 91 -16.00 23.63 44.80
N GLU A 92 -15.97 24.87 45.32
CA GLU A 92 -15.51 25.25 46.68
C GLU A 92 -15.20 26.76 46.75
N PRO A 93 -15.57 27.45 47.83
CA PRO A 93 -15.38 28.89 47.96
C PRO A 93 -13.97 29.25 48.46
N ASP A 94 -13.49 30.38 47.93
CA ASP A 94 -12.29 31.14 48.27
C ASP A 94 -11.92 31.10 49.77
N ASN A 95 -10.68 30.68 50.05
CA ASN A 95 -9.83 31.23 51.10
C ASN A 95 -8.39 30.69 50.97
N ALA A 96 -7.56 31.35 50.14
CA ALA A 96 -6.10 31.27 50.27
C ALA A 96 -5.45 32.56 49.74
N GLU A 97 -4.57 33.14 50.56
CA GLU A 97 -3.79 34.34 50.29
C GLU A 97 -2.95 34.27 48.99
N PRO A 98 -2.56 35.42 48.39
CA PRO A 98 -1.78 35.45 47.16
C PRO A 98 -0.33 35.03 47.44
N GLY A 99 -0.09 33.72 47.42
CA GLY A 99 1.24 33.13 47.35
C GLY A 99 1.85 33.43 45.99
N ASN A 100 3.02 34.08 46.01
CA ASN A 100 3.89 34.37 44.87
C ASN A 100 4.23 33.05 44.14
N GLY A 101 3.49 32.72 43.08
CA GLY A 101 3.63 31.49 42.33
C GLY A 101 4.21 31.74 40.96
N ASP A 102 5.51 31.46 40.79
CA ASP A 102 6.10 31.13 39.49
C ASP A 102 5.48 29.82 38.98
N SER A 103 4.23 29.87 38.49
CA SER A 103 3.59 28.75 37.81
C SER A 103 4.10 28.66 36.38
N ASN A 104 5.38 28.32 36.22
CA ASN A 104 5.90 27.81 34.97
C ASN A 104 5.46 26.34 34.83
N THR A 105 4.14 26.11 34.77
CA THR A 105 3.57 24.84 34.32
C THR A 105 3.89 24.73 32.83
N ARG A 106 5.09 24.21 32.55
CA ARG A 106 5.57 23.92 31.21
C ARG A 106 4.56 22.95 30.58
N ALA A 107 3.70 23.48 29.71
CA ALA A 107 2.70 22.68 29.00
C ALA A 107 3.38 21.44 28.41
N SER A 108 2.81 20.27 28.65
CA SER A 108 3.31 19.02 28.07
C SER A 108 3.41 19.20 26.55
N PRO A 109 4.50 18.76 25.91
CA PRO A 109 4.65 18.90 24.48
C PRO A 109 3.46 18.23 23.78
N PRO A 110 2.90 18.86 22.73
CA PRO A 110 1.74 18.32 22.04
C PRO A 110 2.11 16.99 21.39
N ARG A 111 1.20 16.01 21.49
CA ARG A 111 1.41 14.67 20.94
C ARG A 111 1.31 14.72 19.42
N ARG A 112 2.15 13.95 18.74
CA ARG A 112 2.09 13.79 17.29
C ARG A 112 1.60 12.43 16.86
N ILE A 113 0.94 12.42 15.71
CA ILE A 113 0.60 11.19 15.00
C ILE A 113 1.23 11.24 13.61
N HIS A 114 2.10 10.27 13.32
CA HIS A 114 2.75 10.08 12.04
C HIS A 114 1.96 9.07 11.20
N PHE A 115 1.37 9.53 10.11
CA PHE A 115 0.59 8.72 9.17
C PHE A 115 1.43 8.33 7.96
N PHE A 116 1.31 7.06 7.57
CA PHE A 116 1.81 6.48 6.33
C PHE A 116 0.64 5.84 5.59
N ASN A 117 -0.05 6.61 4.76
CA ASN A 117 -1.15 6.11 3.93
C ASN A 117 -0.59 5.55 2.61
N THR A 118 -0.99 4.34 2.22
CA THR A 118 -0.51 3.73 0.99
C THR A 118 -1.61 3.02 0.20
N HIS A 119 -1.35 2.86 -1.09
CA HIS A 119 -2.07 1.97 -1.97
C HIS A 119 -1.01 1.24 -2.79
N THR A 120 -0.66 0.02 -2.39
CA THR A 120 0.42 -0.73 -3.07
C THR A 120 -0.06 -1.24 -4.43
N HIS A 121 0.85 -1.86 -5.19
CA HIS A 121 0.56 -2.40 -6.50
C HIS A 121 -0.49 -3.52 -6.41
N ALA A 122 -1.50 -3.50 -7.29
CA ALA A 122 -2.50 -4.56 -7.34
C ALA A 122 -1.88 -5.90 -7.83
N PRO A 123 -2.39 -7.06 -7.39
CA PRO A 123 -1.82 -8.34 -7.77
C PRO A 123 -1.98 -8.66 -9.27
N TYR A 124 -3.11 -8.29 -9.86
CA TYR A 124 -3.50 -8.74 -11.21
C TYR A 124 -3.35 -10.28 -11.33
N ASN A 125 -2.69 -10.79 -12.37
CA ASN A 125 -2.38 -12.22 -12.54
C ASN A 125 -1.05 -12.59 -11.83
N ASP A 126 -0.81 -11.99 -10.67
CA ASP A 126 0.39 -12.13 -9.82
C ASP A 126 1.74 -11.79 -10.46
N THR A 127 1.75 -11.02 -11.56
CA THR A 127 2.98 -10.65 -12.29
C THR A 127 3.82 -9.57 -11.62
N TYR A 128 3.40 -9.09 -10.44
CA TYR A 128 3.98 -7.94 -9.73
C TYR A 128 4.35 -8.28 -8.28
N THR A 129 4.51 -9.55 -7.94
CA THR A 129 4.90 -10.00 -6.59
C THR A 129 6.17 -9.31 -6.12
N ALA A 130 7.25 -9.31 -6.93
CA ALA A 130 8.49 -8.59 -6.62
C ALA A 130 8.29 -7.09 -6.32
N HIS A 131 7.35 -6.42 -7.00
CA HIS A 131 7.05 -5.00 -6.74
C HIS A 131 6.38 -4.84 -5.39
N ARG A 132 5.33 -5.62 -5.09
CA ARG A 132 4.63 -5.55 -3.80
C ARG A 132 5.58 -5.88 -2.64
N LEU A 133 6.47 -6.85 -2.82
CA LEU A 133 7.51 -7.19 -1.84
C LEU A 133 8.46 -6.00 -1.59
N ALA A 134 8.96 -5.36 -2.65
CA ALA A 134 9.80 -4.17 -2.53
C ALA A 134 9.06 -2.98 -1.89
N GLN A 135 7.79 -2.79 -2.22
CA GLN A 135 6.94 -1.74 -1.64
C GLN A 135 6.70 -1.96 -0.15
N SER A 136 6.38 -3.19 0.27
CA SER A 136 6.27 -3.56 1.68
C SER A 136 7.60 -3.36 2.41
N TRP A 137 8.72 -3.73 1.79
CA TRP A 137 10.05 -3.59 2.37
C TRP A 137 10.43 -2.13 2.59
N TYR A 138 10.22 -1.30 1.56
CA TYR A 138 10.48 0.13 1.62
C TYR A 138 9.62 0.80 2.69
N LEU A 139 8.32 0.48 2.74
CA LEU A 139 7.41 1.00 3.77
C LEU A 139 7.83 0.55 5.18
N ALA A 140 8.24 -0.72 5.36
CA ALA A 140 8.76 -1.20 6.65
C ALA A 140 9.98 -0.38 7.11
N SER A 141 10.87 -0.01 6.19
CA SER A 141 12.04 0.84 6.48
C SER A 141 11.64 2.25 6.90
N LEU A 142 10.60 2.83 6.31
CA LEU A 142 10.05 4.13 6.73
C LEU A 142 9.43 4.04 8.13
N LEU A 143 8.62 3.02 8.37
CA LEU A 143 7.95 2.80 9.65
C LEU A 143 8.95 2.57 10.79
N ARG A 144 10.03 1.81 10.56
CA ARG A 144 11.12 1.66 11.54
C ARG A 144 11.73 3.00 11.95
N ARG A 145 12.07 3.86 10.98
CA ARG A 145 12.69 5.16 11.27
C ARG A 145 11.73 6.09 11.99
N ALA A 146 10.46 6.11 11.56
CA ALA A 146 9.43 6.89 12.21
C ALA A 146 9.16 6.43 13.64
N HIS A 147 9.12 5.11 13.88
CA HIS A 147 8.96 4.56 15.21
C HIS A 147 10.13 4.91 16.13
N ALA A 148 11.38 4.79 15.65
CA ALA A 148 12.55 5.18 16.44
C ALA A 148 12.51 6.66 16.84
N ALA A 149 12.04 7.54 15.95
CA ALA A 149 11.84 8.95 16.27
C ALA A 149 10.69 9.19 17.26
N ALA A 150 9.57 8.48 17.09
CA ALA A 150 8.41 8.56 17.97
C ALA A 150 8.68 8.02 19.38
N ASP A 151 9.47 6.95 19.50
CA ASP A 151 9.88 6.35 20.77
C ASP A 151 10.77 7.29 21.60
N ALA A 152 11.60 8.09 20.93
CA ALA A 152 12.38 9.13 21.58
C ALA A 152 11.52 10.34 22.06
N SER A 153 10.23 10.41 21.69
CA SER A 153 9.36 11.52 22.03
C SER A 153 8.73 11.36 23.42
N PRO A 154 8.83 12.37 24.30
CA PRO A 154 8.22 12.30 25.63
C PRO A 154 6.68 12.38 25.61
N ALA A 155 6.06 12.72 24.47
CA ALA A 155 4.61 12.87 24.33
C ALA A 155 3.87 11.56 23.99
N ALA A 156 4.60 10.43 23.86
CA ALA A 156 4.10 9.14 23.39
C ALA A 156 3.48 9.23 21.99
N ASP A 157 4.29 9.71 21.03
CA ASP A 157 3.90 9.86 19.64
C ASP A 157 3.46 8.52 19.03
N LEU A 158 2.51 8.57 18.11
CA LEU A 158 1.90 7.40 17.48
C LEU A 158 2.32 7.31 16.02
N VAL A 159 2.76 6.13 15.58
CA VAL A 159 2.99 5.85 14.15
C VAL A 159 1.89 4.94 13.63
N LEU A 160 1.25 5.34 12.54
CA LEU A 160 0.20 4.60 11.85
C LEU A 160 0.57 4.35 10.39
N ALA A 161 0.38 3.12 9.92
CA ALA A 161 0.38 2.80 8.49
C ALA A 161 -1.01 2.31 8.10
N LEU A 162 -1.61 2.87 7.05
CA LEU A 162 -2.98 2.53 6.68
C LEU A 162 -3.23 2.59 5.17
N GLY A 163 -4.30 1.94 4.71
CA GLY A 163 -4.73 1.97 3.32
C GLY A 163 -4.89 0.58 2.71
N ASP A 164 -4.87 0.51 1.37
CA ASP A 164 -5.04 -0.72 0.59
C ASP A 164 -3.65 -1.30 0.27
N PHE A 165 -3.27 -2.33 1.02
CA PHE A 165 -1.95 -2.95 0.88
C PHE A 165 -1.91 -4.04 -0.18
N ASN A 166 -3.03 -4.35 -0.87
CA ASN A 166 -3.11 -5.40 -1.89
C ASN A 166 -2.40 -6.71 -1.48
N MET A 167 -2.48 -7.03 -0.19
CA MET A 167 -1.85 -8.17 0.44
C MET A 167 -2.84 -8.87 1.35
N ARG A 168 -2.51 -10.11 1.72
CA ARG A 168 -3.31 -10.94 2.60
C ARG A 168 -2.65 -11.04 3.97
N PRO A 169 -3.41 -11.28 5.06
CA PRO A 169 -2.81 -11.56 6.36
C PRO A 169 -1.81 -12.71 6.24
N THR A 170 -0.68 -12.60 6.95
CA THR A 170 0.41 -13.60 6.96
C THR A 170 1.05 -13.94 5.61
N SER A 171 0.68 -13.25 4.52
CA SER A 171 1.44 -13.33 3.26
C SER A 171 2.83 -12.72 3.42
N LEU A 172 3.78 -13.07 2.55
CA LEU A 172 5.16 -12.58 2.65
C LEU A 172 5.24 -11.03 2.68
N GLN A 173 4.35 -10.34 1.97
CA GLN A 173 4.24 -8.86 2.01
C GLN A 173 3.84 -8.34 3.40
N HIS A 174 2.89 -9.01 4.05
CA HIS A 174 2.42 -8.68 5.40
C HIS A 174 3.51 -9.00 6.44
N ARG A 175 4.13 -10.18 6.31
CA ARG A 175 5.26 -10.62 7.14
C ARG A 175 6.45 -9.67 7.07
N ILE A 176 6.80 -9.17 5.88
CA ILE A 176 7.85 -8.13 5.74
C ILE A 176 7.54 -6.90 6.60
N LEU A 177 6.29 -6.45 6.66
CA LEU A 177 5.91 -5.30 7.47
C LEU A 177 5.95 -5.61 8.97
N THR A 178 5.32 -6.70 9.41
CA THR A 178 5.20 -7.02 10.84
C THR A 178 6.47 -7.58 11.47
N ALA A 179 7.34 -8.23 10.69
CA ALA A 179 8.62 -8.75 11.15
C ALA A 179 9.74 -7.70 11.14
N ARG A 180 9.69 -6.74 10.20
CA ARG A 180 10.74 -5.73 10.05
C ARG A 180 10.37 -4.36 10.56
N ALA A 181 9.10 -4.03 10.77
CA ALA A 181 8.73 -2.77 11.41
C ALA A 181 8.08 -3.07 12.77
N PRO A 182 8.36 -2.24 13.79
CA PRO A 182 7.75 -2.35 15.11
C PRO A 182 6.29 -1.86 15.06
N VAL A 183 5.46 -2.57 14.30
CA VAL A 183 4.04 -2.28 14.11
C VAL A 183 3.22 -3.55 14.28
N ARG A 184 1.97 -3.40 14.72
CA ARG A 184 0.99 -4.48 14.89
C ARG A 184 -0.19 -4.25 13.96
N ASP A 185 -0.76 -5.33 13.44
CA ASP A 185 -2.01 -5.30 12.67
C ASP A 185 -3.19 -5.10 13.62
N ALA A 186 -3.85 -3.94 13.56
CA ALA A 186 -4.90 -3.58 14.50
C ALA A 186 -6.08 -4.57 14.48
N TRP A 187 -6.40 -5.14 13.32
CA TRP A 187 -7.49 -6.11 13.20
C TRP A 187 -7.13 -7.44 13.87
N ARG A 188 -5.89 -7.92 13.67
CA ARG A 188 -5.45 -9.21 14.24
C ARG A 188 -5.20 -9.16 15.73
N LEU A 189 -4.98 -7.97 16.30
CA LEU A 189 -4.97 -7.80 17.76
C LEU A 189 -6.33 -8.14 18.40
N LEU A 190 -7.43 -7.86 17.69
CA LEU A 190 -8.79 -8.14 18.17
C LEU A 190 -9.32 -9.49 17.66
N HIS A 191 -8.96 -9.86 16.43
CA HIS A 191 -9.40 -11.08 15.74
C HIS A 191 -8.17 -11.90 15.29
N PRO A 192 -7.41 -12.50 16.22
CA PRO A 192 -6.16 -13.21 15.90
C PRO A 192 -6.39 -14.38 14.95
N ASP A 193 -7.57 -14.97 15.04
CA ASP A 193 -8.01 -16.09 14.22
C ASP A 193 -8.70 -15.69 12.91
N SER A 194 -8.79 -14.40 12.56
CA SER A 194 -9.37 -13.93 11.29
C SER A 194 -8.79 -14.67 10.06
N ALA A 195 -9.59 -14.77 8.99
CA ALA A 195 -9.20 -15.45 7.76
C ALA A 195 -7.91 -14.88 7.15
N LEU A 196 -7.07 -15.76 6.59
CA LEU A 196 -5.83 -15.42 5.90
C LEU A 196 -6.05 -15.10 4.42
N GLY A 197 -7.26 -15.30 3.93
CA GLY A 197 -7.66 -15.05 2.55
C GLY A 197 -9.10 -15.49 2.33
N HIS A 198 -9.51 -15.54 1.08
CA HIS A 198 -10.82 -16.08 0.73
C HIS A 198 -10.84 -17.62 0.94
N ALA A 199 -12.02 -18.24 0.94
CA ALA A 199 -12.17 -19.65 1.36
C ALA A 199 -11.35 -20.68 0.55
N THR A 200 -10.90 -20.33 -0.66
CA THR A 200 -10.07 -21.18 -1.53
C THR A 200 -8.64 -20.64 -1.70
N ASP A 201 -8.23 -19.69 -0.86
CA ASP A 201 -6.88 -19.17 -0.85
C ASP A 201 -5.88 -20.25 -0.41
N PRO A 202 -4.68 -20.35 -1.04
CA PRO A 202 -3.63 -21.27 -0.60
C PRO A 202 -3.25 -21.15 0.88
N LEU A 203 -3.36 -19.96 1.49
CA LEU A 203 -3.08 -19.76 2.92
C LEU A 203 -4.24 -20.23 3.82
N GLU A 204 -5.47 -20.19 3.33
CA GLU A 204 -6.66 -20.55 4.12
C GLU A 204 -7.02 -22.04 3.99
N LYS A 205 -6.78 -22.65 2.81
CA LYS A 205 -7.07 -24.08 2.56
C LYS A 205 -6.51 -25.04 3.62
N PRO A 206 -5.25 -24.90 4.10
CA PRO A 206 -4.69 -25.79 5.12
C PRO A 206 -5.41 -25.70 6.46
N ARG A 207 -6.07 -24.58 6.78
CA ARG A 207 -6.82 -24.39 8.02
C ARG A 207 -8.15 -25.17 8.04
N ARG A 208 -8.59 -25.69 6.89
CA ARG A 208 -9.81 -26.52 6.72
C ARG A 208 -11.05 -25.90 7.37
N ARG A 209 -11.16 -24.57 7.32
CA ARG A 209 -12.32 -23.83 7.84
C ARG A 209 -13.49 -23.90 6.85
N PRO A 210 -14.74 -23.91 7.33
CA PRO A 210 -15.90 -23.83 6.45
C PRO A 210 -15.91 -22.50 5.70
N VAL A 211 -16.65 -22.45 4.58
CA VAL A 211 -16.91 -21.18 3.88
C VAL A 211 -17.66 -20.27 4.85
N PRO A 212 -17.15 -19.06 5.13
CA PRO A 212 -17.77 -18.14 6.06
C PRO A 212 -19.07 -17.55 5.47
N GLY A 213 -20.02 -17.23 6.35
CA GLY A 213 -21.18 -16.43 5.99
C GLY A 213 -20.79 -14.98 5.66
N ALA A 214 -21.60 -14.30 4.84
CA ALA A 214 -21.35 -12.95 4.37
C ALA A 214 -21.12 -11.94 5.51
N LEU A 215 -21.92 -12.00 6.57
CA LEU A 215 -21.78 -11.07 7.70
C LEU A 215 -20.57 -11.42 8.56
N PHE A 216 -20.34 -12.71 8.82
CA PHE A 216 -19.15 -13.19 9.54
C PHE A 216 -17.86 -12.75 8.84
N ASN A 217 -17.84 -12.74 7.51
CA ASN A 217 -16.71 -12.25 6.75
C ASN A 217 -16.40 -10.79 7.00
N LEU A 218 -17.41 -9.93 7.18
CA LEU A 218 -17.21 -8.53 7.51
C LEU A 218 -16.79 -8.33 8.97
N ASP A 219 -17.50 -9.00 9.90
CA ASP A 219 -17.36 -8.73 11.33
C ASP A 219 -16.16 -9.42 11.98
N GLU A 220 -15.86 -10.67 11.60
CA GLU A 220 -14.75 -11.43 12.20
C GLU A 220 -13.51 -11.40 11.29
N ASN A 221 -13.69 -11.68 9.99
CA ASN A 221 -12.56 -11.78 9.06
C ASN A 221 -12.07 -10.41 8.55
N GLY A 222 -12.85 -9.34 8.74
CA GLY A 222 -12.50 -7.99 8.28
C GLY A 222 -12.43 -7.88 6.76
N ALA A 223 -13.29 -8.60 6.02
CA ALA A 223 -13.29 -8.61 4.57
C ALA A 223 -13.71 -7.24 4.01
N THR A 224 -12.72 -6.47 3.55
CA THR A 224 -12.92 -5.12 3.00
C THR A 224 -13.14 -5.14 1.50
N SER A 225 -12.68 -6.18 0.81
CA SER A 225 -12.78 -6.31 -0.64
C SER A 225 -13.43 -7.63 -1.02
N ASP A 226 -14.04 -7.65 -2.20
CA ASP A 226 -14.68 -8.82 -2.80
C ASP A 226 -15.78 -9.50 -1.96
N SER A 227 -16.31 -8.81 -0.94
CA SER A 227 -17.41 -9.29 -0.11
C SER A 227 -18.69 -9.47 -0.92
N ALA A 228 -19.51 -10.45 -0.53
CA ALA A 228 -20.85 -10.65 -1.07
C ALA A 228 -21.75 -9.39 -0.95
N TYR A 229 -21.52 -8.52 0.05
CA TYR A 229 -22.25 -7.27 0.21
C TYR A 229 -21.79 -6.15 -0.74
N SER A 230 -20.62 -6.27 -1.36
CA SER A 230 -20.11 -5.25 -2.29
C SER A 230 -20.81 -5.39 -3.65
N THR A 231 -21.60 -4.38 -4.02
CA THR A 231 -22.38 -4.42 -5.26
C THR A 231 -21.49 -4.48 -6.51
N TRP A 232 -20.24 -4.00 -6.42
CA TRP A 232 -19.25 -4.06 -7.48
C TRP A 232 -18.82 -5.48 -7.86
N ARG A 233 -19.10 -6.47 -7.00
CA ARG A 233 -18.84 -7.90 -7.25
C ARG A 233 -20.08 -8.73 -7.53
N TRP A 234 -21.25 -8.11 -7.56
CA TRP A 234 -22.45 -8.82 -7.94
C TRP A 234 -22.41 -9.25 -9.42
N PRO A 235 -23.12 -10.32 -9.78
CA PRO A 235 -23.31 -10.68 -11.18
C PRO A 235 -23.82 -9.49 -12.00
N ALA A 236 -23.39 -9.37 -13.25
CA ALA A 236 -23.75 -8.25 -14.12
C ALA A 236 -25.28 -8.06 -14.27
N ARG A 237 -26.06 -9.14 -14.13
CA ARG A 237 -27.54 -9.09 -14.08
C ARG A 237 -28.02 -8.21 -12.92
N ASP A 238 -27.47 -8.40 -11.73
CA ASP A 238 -27.91 -7.74 -10.51
C ASP A 238 -27.37 -6.31 -10.45
N GLN A 239 -26.16 -6.08 -10.93
CA GLN A 239 -25.62 -4.72 -11.11
C GLN A 239 -26.51 -3.89 -12.05
N ARG A 240 -26.94 -4.45 -13.18
CA ARG A 240 -27.88 -3.79 -14.10
C ARG A 240 -29.27 -3.57 -13.48
N ALA A 241 -29.65 -4.36 -12.48
CA ALA A 241 -30.91 -4.18 -11.77
C ALA A 241 -30.85 -3.01 -10.78
N LEU A 242 -29.68 -2.59 -10.30
CA LEU A 242 -29.54 -1.43 -9.40
C LEU A 242 -30.04 -0.13 -10.05
N ALA A 243 -29.86 0.02 -11.36
CA ALA A 243 -30.33 1.18 -12.12
C ALA A 243 -31.85 1.16 -12.41
N ARG A 244 -32.56 0.10 -12.02
CA ARG A 244 -33.95 -0.17 -12.39
C ARG A 244 -34.83 -0.26 -11.15
N ALA A 245 -35.63 0.78 -10.90
CA ALA A 245 -36.51 0.84 -9.73
C ALA A 245 -37.61 -0.24 -9.71
N ASP A 246 -37.96 -0.80 -10.88
CA ASP A 246 -39.00 -1.81 -11.06
C ASP A 246 -38.54 -3.25 -10.77
N ARG A 247 -37.24 -3.48 -10.55
CA ARG A 247 -36.71 -4.83 -10.31
C ARG A 247 -36.37 -5.06 -8.84
N PRO A 248 -36.69 -6.26 -8.31
CA PRO A 248 -36.26 -6.62 -6.96
C PRO A 248 -34.74 -6.64 -6.91
N ARG A 249 -34.19 -5.96 -5.91
CA ARG A 249 -32.75 -5.91 -5.67
C ARG A 249 -32.31 -7.22 -5.05
N ARG A 250 -31.08 -7.64 -5.35
CA ARG A 250 -30.47 -8.77 -4.67
C ARG A 250 -30.37 -8.44 -3.17
N VAL A 251 -30.85 -9.36 -2.36
CA VAL A 251 -30.67 -9.34 -0.90
C VAL A 251 -29.63 -10.40 -0.58
N VAL A 252 -28.66 -10.04 0.26
CA VAL A 252 -27.63 -10.95 0.76
C VAL A 252 -27.94 -11.21 2.22
N ALA A 253 -28.30 -12.45 2.54
CA ALA A 253 -28.57 -12.84 3.91
C ALA A 253 -27.25 -12.94 4.71
N PRO A 254 -27.25 -12.69 6.03
CA PRO A 254 -26.05 -12.77 6.86
C PRO A 254 -25.27 -14.08 6.74
N ASP A 255 -25.98 -15.19 6.57
CA ASP A 255 -25.40 -16.54 6.49
C ASP A 255 -25.16 -17.01 5.05
N ASP A 256 -25.43 -16.18 4.04
CA ASP A 256 -25.12 -16.53 2.65
C ASP A 256 -23.61 -16.81 2.52
N PRO A 257 -23.20 -17.91 1.87
CA PRO A 257 -21.80 -18.28 1.78
C PRO A 257 -21.02 -17.24 0.96
N ASP A 258 -19.97 -16.67 1.54
CA ASP A 258 -19.09 -15.71 0.89
C ASP A 258 -17.71 -16.34 0.61
N HIS A 259 -17.56 -16.79 -0.63
CA HIS A 259 -16.37 -17.49 -1.10
C HIS A 259 -15.21 -16.57 -1.48
N THR A 260 -15.45 -15.26 -1.64
CA THR A 260 -14.51 -14.33 -2.30
C THR A 260 -14.07 -13.18 -1.40
N GLY A 261 -14.81 -12.88 -0.34
CA GLY A 261 -14.46 -11.85 0.64
C GLY A 261 -13.04 -12.03 1.17
N LYS A 262 -12.28 -10.94 1.19
CA LYS A 262 -10.90 -10.91 1.68
C LYS A 262 -10.54 -9.54 2.23
N ARG A 263 -9.64 -9.53 3.22
CA ARG A 263 -9.07 -8.30 3.78
C ARG A 263 -7.87 -7.85 2.97
N LEU A 264 -7.94 -6.64 2.42
CA LEU A 264 -6.83 -5.98 1.71
C LEU A 264 -6.46 -4.63 2.34
N ASP A 265 -7.35 -4.06 3.14
CA ASP A 265 -7.18 -2.77 3.78
C ASP A 265 -6.79 -2.96 5.23
N TYR A 266 -5.78 -2.21 5.69
CA TYR A 266 -5.16 -2.41 7.00
C TYR A 266 -5.00 -1.09 7.75
N ILE A 267 -4.97 -1.20 9.08
CA ILE A 267 -4.44 -0.19 9.98
C ILE A 267 -3.37 -0.88 10.82
N PHE A 268 -2.13 -0.47 10.64
CA PHE A 268 -1.00 -0.85 11.47
C PHE A 268 -0.70 0.28 12.45
N LEU A 269 -0.45 -0.07 13.71
CA LEU A 269 -0.06 0.89 14.75
C LEU A 269 1.28 0.50 15.37
N SER A 270 2.05 1.49 15.82
CA SER A 270 3.32 1.24 16.51
C SER A 270 3.15 0.31 17.71
N SER A 271 4.10 -0.61 17.84
CA SER A 271 4.27 -1.46 19.02
C SER A 271 4.89 -0.67 20.17
N PRO A 272 4.66 -1.07 21.43
CA PRO A 272 5.49 -0.62 22.53
C PRO A 272 6.94 -1.09 22.30
N PRO A 273 7.95 -0.33 22.75
CA PRO A 273 9.34 -0.78 22.72
C PRO A 273 9.51 -2.09 23.51
N ALA A 274 10.36 -2.99 23.02
CA ALA A 274 10.65 -4.24 23.71
C ALA A 274 11.30 -4.02 25.10
N SER A 275 11.97 -2.88 25.29
CA SER A 275 12.59 -2.45 26.55
C SER A 275 11.65 -1.65 27.46
N ALA A 276 10.41 -1.39 27.04
CA ALA A 276 9.48 -0.58 27.83
C ALA A 276 9.11 -1.29 29.14
N SER A 277 9.09 -0.53 30.24
CA SER A 277 8.57 -1.04 31.52
C SER A 277 7.12 -1.50 31.34
N PRO A 278 6.67 -2.57 32.01
CA PRO A 278 5.26 -3.00 32.00
C PRO A 278 4.26 -1.93 32.43
N SER A 279 4.71 -0.86 33.09
CA SER A 279 3.90 0.29 33.50
C SER A 279 3.89 1.46 32.49
N THR A 280 4.59 1.33 31.36
CA THR A 280 4.72 2.40 30.37
C THR A 280 3.40 2.53 29.60
N PRO A 281 2.83 3.75 29.47
CA PRO A 281 1.67 3.97 28.62
C PRO A 281 1.96 3.56 27.18
N ALA A 282 1.05 2.79 26.58
CA ALA A 282 1.20 2.32 25.21
C ALA A 282 -0.12 2.33 24.46
N TRP A 283 -0.04 2.51 23.14
CA TRP A 283 -1.22 2.51 22.28
C TRP A 283 -1.79 1.09 22.13
N VAL A 284 -3.09 0.96 22.38
CA VAL A 284 -3.86 -0.28 22.21
C VAL A 284 -5.09 -0.04 21.34
N VAL A 285 -5.60 -1.10 20.75
CA VAL A 285 -6.80 -1.08 19.91
C VAL A 285 -8.01 -1.37 20.79
N LYS A 286 -8.93 -0.41 20.90
CA LYS A 286 -10.18 -0.57 21.66
C LYS A 286 -11.25 -1.28 20.84
N SER A 287 -11.35 -0.94 19.56
CA SER A 287 -12.31 -1.52 18.62
C SER A 287 -11.78 -1.42 17.19
N ALA A 288 -12.16 -2.36 16.34
CA ALA A 288 -12.00 -2.29 14.90
C ALA A 288 -13.29 -2.79 14.24
N ALA A 289 -13.66 -2.19 13.10
CA ALA A 289 -14.84 -2.60 12.35
C ALA A 289 -14.64 -2.31 10.86
N VAL A 290 -15.23 -3.15 10.00
CA VAL A 290 -15.44 -2.78 8.60
C VAL A 290 -16.51 -1.69 8.59
N GLY A 291 -16.29 -0.58 7.90
CA GLY A 291 -17.22 0.54 7.83
C GLY A 291 -17.77 0.73 6.41
N MET A 292 -18.60 1.76 6.22
CA MET A 292 -19.18 2.13 4.92
C MET A 292 -19.82 0.96 4.14
N ARG A 293 -20.43 0.01 4.86
CA ARG A 293 -21.02 -1.22 4.31
C ARG A 293 -22.35 -0.97 3.58
N ALA A 294 -23.06 0.09 3.99
CA ALA A 294 -24.38 0.40 3.49
C ALA A 294 -24.32 0.88 2.03
N PRO A 295 -25.26 0.44 1.18
CA PRO A 295 -25.45 1.05 -0.12
C PRO A 295 -25.81 2.53 0.01
N HIS A 296 -25.42 3.35 -0.96
CA HIS A 296 -25.83 4.75 -1.01
C HIS A 296 -27.37 4.84 -1.02
N PRO A 297 -27.99 5.74 -0.24
CA PRO A 297 -29.45 5.82 -0.12
C PRO A 297 -30.15 6.03 -1.47
N ASP A 298 -29.56 6.82 -2.37
CA ASP A 298 -30.19 7.13 -3.67
C ASP A 298 -29.68 6.27 -4.84
N LEU A 299 -28.40 5.84 -4.80
CA LEU A 299 -27.79 5.08 -5.90
C LEU A 299 -27.95 3.58 -5.68
N HIS A 300 -28.22 3.18 -4.44
CA HIS A 300 -28.44 1.80 -4.00
C HIS A 300 -27.28 0.84 -4.32
N CYS A 301 -26.10 1.39 -4.60
CA CYS A 301 -24.86 0.66 -4.80
C CYS A 301 -23.85 1.01 -3.69
N SER A 302 -22.86 0.15 -3.50
CA SER A 302 -21.70 0.44 -2.65
C SER A 302 -20.93 1.63 -3.24
N LEU A 303 -20.54 2.58 -2.38
CA LEU A 303 -19.80 3.78 -2.80
C LEU A 303 -18.39 3.50 -3.34
N SER A 304 -17.84 2.33 -3.00
CA SER A 304 -16.50 1.90 -3.36
C SER A 304 -16.50 0.39 -3.57
N ASP A 305 -15.56 -0.11 -4.38
CA ASP A 305 -15.32 -1.54 -4.54
C ASP A 305 -14.69 -2.19 -3.30
N HIS A 306 -14.23 -1.36 -2.36
CA HIS A 306 -13.77 -1.70 -1.01
C HIS A 306 -14.62 -1.00 0.06
N PHE A 307 -14.86 -1.68 1.17
CA PHE A 307 -15.36 -1.10 2.42
C PHE A 307 -14.23 -0.47 3.24
N SER A 308 -14.56 0.47 4.13
CA SER A 308 -13.56 1.11 4.99
C SER A 308 -13.14 0.20 6.13
N VAL A 309 -11.98 0.49 6.73
CA VAL A 309 -11.58 -0.04 8.03
C VAL A 309 -11.59 1.11 9.01
N GLU A 310 -12.27 0.92 10.14
CA GLU A 310 -12.40 1.90 11.22
C GLU A 310 -11.78 1.30 12.47
N ALA A 311 -11.00 2.09 13.22
CA ALA A 311 -10.41 1.66 14.48
C ALA A 311 -10.42 2.78 15.50
N THR A 312 -10.70 2.42 16.76
CA THR A 312 -10.54 3.31 17.92
C THR A 312 -9.28 2.91 18.65
N LEU A 313 -8.31 3.83 18.73
CA LEU A 313 -7.05 3.64 19.45
C LEU A 313 -7.09 4.42 20.75
N THR A 314 -6.49 3.88 21.80
CA THR A 314 -6.37 4.57 23.10
C THR A 314 -4.97 4.38 23.65
N LEU A 315 -4.42 5.44 24.25
CA LEU A 315 -3.21 5.33 25.05
C LEU A 315 -3.63 4.69 26.38
N HIS A 316 -3.05 3.53 26.69
CA HIS A 316 -3.41 2.72 27.85
C HIS A 316 -2.21 2.53 28.75
N THR A 317 -2.38 2.86 30.03
CA THR A 317 -1.38 2.63 31.07
C THR A 317 -1.77 1.36 31.82
N PRO A 318 -0.97 0.28 31.75
CA PRO A 318 -1.26 -0.94 32.50
C PRO A 318 -1.22 -0.63 33.99
N SER A 319 -2.27 -1.01 34.72
CA SER A 319 -2.32 -0.87 36.18
C SER A 319 -2.44 -2.24 36.82
N SER A 320 -1.68 -2.48 37.88
CA SER A 320 -1.81 -3.69 38.72
C SER A 320 -3.14 -3.75 39.48
N SER A 321 -3.86 -2.63 39.61
CA SER A 321 -5.10 -2.53 40.39
C SER A 321 -6.38 -2.56 39.57
N SER A 322 -6.33 -2.32 38.25
CA SER A 322 -7.50 -2.34 37.37
C SER A 322 -7.29 -3.32 36.22
N LEU A 323 -7.78 -4.55 36.38
CA LEU A 323 -7.78 -5.56 35.33
C LEU A 323 -8.70 -5.08 34.19
N ARG A 324 -8.13 -4.67 33.06
CA ARG A 324 -8.85 -4.59 31.77
C ARG A 324 -8.30 -5.71 30.89
N PRO A 325 -8.74 -6.97 31.09
CA PRO A 325 -8.08 -8.14 30.52
C PRO A 325 -7.83 -8.05 29.00
N PRO A 326 -8.76 -7.55 28.16
CA PRO A 326 -8.54 -7.50 26.71
C PRO A 326 -7.52 -6.44 26.26
N LEU A 327 -7.40 -5.32 26.99
CA LEU A 327 -6.46 -4.25 26.64
C LEU A 327 -5.06 -4.55 27.20
N ASP A 328 -5.00 -5.04 28.43
CA ASP A 328 -3.74 -5.47 29.06
C ASP A 328 -3.12 -6.65 28.28
N ALA A 329 -3.93 -7.57 27.77
CA ALA A 329 -3.46 -8.70 26.94
C ALA A 329 -2.78 -8.27 25.63
N GLN A 330 -3.09 -7.08 25.09
CA GLN A 330 -2.40 -6.57 23.90
C GLN A 330 -0.98 -6.08 24.19
N LEU A 331 -0.67 -5.83 25.46
CA LEU A 331 0.64 -5.37 25.94
C LEU A 331 1.42 -6.50 26.62
N ALA A 332 0.75 -7.59 26.98
CA ALA A 332 1.38 -8.84 27.40
C ALA A 332 2.08 -9.54 26.20
N PRO A 333 3.02 -10.46 26.46
CA PRO A 333 3.58 -11.33 25.42
C PRO A 333 2.44 -12.02 24.66
N ALA A 334 2.37 -11.79 23.34
CA ALA A 334 1.24 -12.24 22.53
C ALA A 334 1.06 -13.77 22.56
N PRO A 335 -0.18 -14.28 22.48
CA PRO A 335 -0.41 -15.72 22.31
C PRO A 335 0.21 -16.21 20.98
N PRO A 336 0.58 -17.51 20.86
CA PRO A 336 1.45 -18.01 19.80
C PRO A 336 0.99 -17.67 18.37
N ALA A 337 -0.32 -17.68 18.10
CA ALA A 337 -0.87 -17.43 16.77
C ALA A 337 -0.76 -15.95 16.33
N ALA A 338 -0.82 -15.00 17.26
CA ALA A 338 -0.65 -13.56 17.00
C ALA A 338 0.82 -13.13 17.14
N ALA A 339 1.58 -13.81 18.00
CA ALA A 339 3.02 -13.60 18.17
C ALA A 339 3.81 -13.97 16.91
N GLN A 340 3.33 -14.94 16.12
CA GLN A 340 3.95 -15.34 14.86
C GLN A 340 4.15 -14.16 13.90
N ASP A 341 3.22 -13.21 13.84
CA ASP A 341 3.35 -12.05 12.95
C ASP A 341 4.48 -11.11 13.37
N ALA A 342 4.82 -11.07 14.65
CA ALA A 342 5.89 -10.23 15.20
C ALA A 342 7.27 -10.93 15.20
N LEU A 343 7.34 -12.21 14.84
CA LEU A 343 8.61 -12.92 14.73
C LEU A 343 9.44 -12.37 13.56
N PRO A 344 10.79 -12.34 13.69
CA PRO A 344 11.67 -12.08 12.57
C PRO A 344 11.35 -12.97 11.36
N LEU A 345 11.73 -12.51 10.17
CA LEU A 345 11.58 -13.33 8.97
C LEU A 345 12.41 -14.61 9.11
N SER A 346 11.82 -15.76 8.79
CA SER A 346 12.53 -17.03 8.77
C SER A 346 13.52 -17.10 7.60
N GLU A 347 14.44 -18.06 7.66
CA GLU A 347 15.35 -18.32 6.54
C GLU A 347 14.59 -18.65 5.25
N ASP A 348 13.57 -19.49 5.32
CA ASP A 348 12.69 -19.82 4.19
C ASP A 348 11.97 -18.59 3.61
N GLU A 349 11.55 -17.64 4.46
CA GLU A 349 10.93 -16.39 4.01
C GLU A 349 11.94 -15.49 3.27
N TYR A 350 13.19 -15.43 3.72
CA TYR A 350 14.26 -14.74 3.00
C TYR A 350 14.60 -15.42 1.67
N ASP A 351 14.67 -16.75 1.63
CA ASP A 351 14.95 -17.51 0.41
C ASP A 351 13.82 -17.35 -0.62
N ALA A 352 12.56 -17.38 -0.18
CA ALA A 352 11.41 -17.09 -1.03
C ALA A 352 11.45 -15.66 -1.62
N LEU A 353 11.83 -14.68 -0.79
CA LEU A 353 11.98 -13.29 -1.22
C LEU A 353 13.07 -13.12 -2.27
N LEU A 354 14.26 -13.70 -2.03
CA LEU A 354 15.39 -13.66 -2.96
C LEU A 354 15.08 -14.41 -4.26
N ALA A 355 14.36 -15.54 -4.19
CA ALA A 355 13.93 -16.29 -5.36
C ALA A 355 13.00 -15.47 -6.27
N GLU A 356 12.03 -14.75 -5.69
CA GLU A 356 11.15 -13.83 -6.42
C GLU A 356 11.92 -12.68 -7.09
N ILE A 357 12.88 -12.09 -6.38
CA ILE A 357 13.76 -11.04 -6.92
C ILE A 357 14.57 -11.58 -8.11
N ALA A 358 15.21 -12.74 -7.94
CA ALA A 358 16.02 -13.36 -9.00
C ALA A 358 15.18 -13.74 -10.22
N ALA A 359 13.99 -14.31 -10.01
CA ALA A 359 13.06 -14.65 -11.10
C ALA A 359 12.63 -13.42 -11.88
N TYR A 360 12.28 -12.33 -11.18
CA TYR A 360 11.90 -11.07 -11.83
C TYR A 360 13.09 -10.42 -12.55
N ARG A 361 14.28 -10.40 -11.95
CA ARG A 361 15.52 -9.87 -12.55
C ARG A 361 15.89 -10.59 -13.86
N ARG A 362 15.85 -11.93 -13.88
CA ARG A 362 16.07 -12.72 -15.11
C ARG A 362 15.09 -12.34 -16.21
N ARG A 363 13.81 -12.15 -15.85
CA ARG A 363 12.77 -11.71 -16.78
C ARG A 363 13.08 -10.33 -17.35
N GLU A 364 13.45 -9.36 -16.53
CA GLU A 364 13.74 -7.99 -17.00
C GLU A 364 14.98 -7.92 -17.88
N ARG A 365 16.03 -8.69 -17.57
CA ARG A 365 17.21 -8.82 -18.45
C ARG A 365 16.83 -9.38 -19.82
N ALA A 366 16.05 -10.47 -19.85
CA ALA A 366 15.58 -11.05 -21.11
C ALA A 366 14.68 -10.08 -21.90
N GLN A 367 13.78 -9.36 -21.22
CA GLN A 367 12.94 -8.34 -21.85
C GLN A 367 13.78 -7.21 -22.43
N ARG A 368 14.72 -6.64 -21.66
CA ARG A 368 15.62 -5.59 -22.15
C ARG A 368 16.33 -6.00 -23.43
N THR A 369 16.94 -7.18 -23.45
CA THR A 369 17.66 -7.69 -24.63
C THR A 369 16.72 -7.89 -25.82
N ARG A 370 15.54 -8.49 -25.62
CA ARG A 370 14.54 -8.67 -26.68
C ARG A 370 14.07 -7.33 -27.24
N ARG A 371 13.79 -6.36 -26.37
CA ARG A 371 13.30 -5.02 -26.72
C ARG A 371 14.36 -4.25 -27.49
N ALA A 372 15.63 -4.30 -27.06
CA ALA A 372 16.76 -3.71 -27.78
C ALA A 372 16.93 -4.30 -29.19
N ARG A 373 16.89 -5.63 -29.32
CA ARG A 373 16.96 -6.31 -30.63
C ARG A 373 15.78 -5.92 -31.54
N THR A 374 14.58 -5.82 -30.96
CA THR A 374 13.37 -5.40 -31.69
C THR A 374 13.51 -3.95 -32.17
N ALA A 375 14.03 -3.05 -31.33
CA ALA A 375 14.28 -1.66 -31.70
C ALA A 375 15.25 -1.54 -32.89
N LEU A 376 16.36 -2.29 -32.86
CA LEU A 376 17.35 -2.31 -33.95
C LEU A 376 16.76 -2.90 -35.24
N ALA A 377 15.99 -3.98 -35.14
CA ALA A 377 15.33 -4.58 -36.30
C ALA A 377 14.31 -3.62 -36.95
N LEU A 378 13.51 -2.92 -36.14
CA LEU A 378 12.56 -1.91 -36.62
C LEU A 378 13.25 -0.68 -37.22
N LEU A 379 14.39 -0.27 -36.66
CA LEU A 379 15.21 0.81 -37.22
C LEU A 379 15.76 0.43 -38.60
N ALA A 380 16.25 -0.81 -38.75
CA ALA A 380 16.69 -1.34 -40.03
C ALA A 380 15.54 -1.43 -41.04
N LEU A 381 14.34 -1.81 -40.60
CA LEU A 381 13.13 -1.84 -41.44
C LEU A 381 12.78 -0.43 -41.94
N TRP A 382 12.84 0.58 -41.07
CA TRP A 382 12.64 1.98 -41.46
C TRP A 382 13.67 2.45 -42.49
N LEU A 383 14.96 2.17 -42.28
CA LEU A 383 16.01 2.48 -43.26
C LEU A 383 15.76 1.79 -44.61
N ALA A 384 15.38 0.51 -44.58
CA ALA A 384 15.06 -0.24 -45.80
C ALA A 384 13.84 0.34 -46.53
N ALA A 385 12.82 0.79 -45.81
CA ALA A 385 11.65 1.45 -46.39
C ALA A 385 12.02 2.78 -47.05
N LEU A 386 12.89 3.59 -46.44
CA LEU A 386 13.40 4.83 -47.04
C LEU A 386 14.17 4.57 -48.34
N VAL A 387 15.04 3.56 -48.34
CA VAL A 387 15.77 3.15 -49.56
C VAL A 387 14.79 2.63 -50.62
N ALA A 388 13.81 1.81 -50.24
CA ALA A 388 12.83 1.26 -51.17
C ALA A 388 11.96 2.32 -51.86
N VAL A 389 11.66 3.44 -51.19
CA VAL A 389 10.94 4.57 -51.79
C VAL A 389 11.66 5.11 -53.02
N TRP A 390 13.00 5.16 -53.00
CA TRP A 390 13.81 5.61 -54.14
C TRP A 390 13.65 4.72 -55.39
N PHE A 391 13.36 3.43 -55.19
CA PHE A 391 13.21 2.46 -56.27
C PHE A 391 11.76 2.28 -56.74
N VAL A 392 10.80 3.06 -56.22
CA VAL A 392 9.41 3.03 -56.70
C VAL A 392 9.36 3.63 -58.12
N PRO A 393 8.96 2.87 -59.15
CA PRO A 393 9.11 3.32 -60.54
C PRO A 393 8.31 4.58 -60.91
N ASP A 394 8.99 5.53 -61.56
CA ASP A 394 8.43 6.78 -62.09
C ASP A 394 7.81 6.67 -63.50
N ALA A 395 7.96 5.53 -64.21
CA ALA A 395 7.33 5.25 -65.51
C ALA A 395 6.43 4.00 -65.51
N ALA A 396 5.23 4.09 -66.09
CA ALA A 396 4.34 2.96 -66.35
C ALA A 396 4.36 2.94 -67.86
N GLY A 397 4.91 1.88 -68.46
CA GLY A 397 5.29 1.85 -69.88
C GLY A 397 4.14 1.98 -70.89
N ASN A 398 2.97 2.47 -70.47
CA ASN A 398 1.69 2.38 -71.17
C ASN A 398 0.72 3.55 -70.90
N GLY A 399 1.19 4.72 -70.45
CA GLY A 399 0.41 5.98 -70.52
C GLY A 399 -0.79 6.13 -69.56
N ARG A 400 -0.94 5.26 -68.56
CA ARG A 400 -1.99 5.38 -67.51
C ARG A 400 -1.56 6.31 -66.36
N PRO A 401 -2.48 7.08 -65.76
CA PRO A 401 -2.18 7.90 -64.57
C PRO A 401 -1.72 7.03 -63.40
N ARG A 402 -0.67 7.51 -62.72
CA ARG A 402 0.10 6.76 -61.72
C ARG A 402 -0.61 6.58 -60.41
N SER A 403 -0.37 5.41 -59.82
CA SER A 403 -0.75 5.13 -58.45
C SER A 403 0.48 5.33 -57.53
N ARG A 404 0.59 6.49 -56.86
CA ARG A 404 1.68 6.79 -55.89
C ARG A 404 1.53 6.08 -54.54
N TRP A 405 0.45 5.31 -54.37
CA TRP A 405 0.16 4.63 -53.12
C TRP A 405 1.27 3.67 -52.64
N PRO A 406 2.11 3.01 -53.49
CA PRO A 406 3.18 2.15 -52.97
C PRO A 406 4.26 2.93 -52.20
N ALA A 407 4.70 4.08 -52.72
CA ALA A 407 5.64 4.97 -52.02
C ALA A 407 5.02 5.52 -50.72
N PHE A 408 3.74 5.90 -50.77
CA PHE A 408 3.00 6.31 -49.58
C PHE A 408 2.94 5.20 -48.51
N LEU A 409 2.64 3.96 -48.91
CA LEU A 409 2.61 2.83 -47.98
C LEU A 409 4.00 2.53 -47.39
N LEU A 410 5.06 2.59 -48.18
CA LEU A 410 6.43 2.42 -47.69
C LEU A 410 6.79 3.49 -46.66
N LEU A 411 6.44 4.75 -46.92
CA LEU A 411 6.65 5.85 -45.96
C LEU A 411 5.80 5.67 -44.71
N LEU A 412 4.54 5.23 -44.84
CA LEU A 412 3.66 4.97 -43.71
C LEU A 412 4.20 3.83 -42.83
N VAL A 413 4.54 2.68 -43.44
CA VAL A 413 5.12 1.52 -42.74
C VAL A 413 6.46 1.90 -42.11
N GLY A 414 7.32 2.62 -42.83
CA GLY A 414 8.59 3.12 -42.30
C GLY A 414 8.37 4.02 -41.08
N SER A 415 7.43 4.97 -41.16
CA SER A 415 7.13 5.89 -40.06
C SER A 415 6.62 5.16 -38.81
N LEU A 416 5.75 4.15 -39.00
CA LEU A 416 5.28 3.30 -37.91
C LEU A 416 6.41 2.45 -37.32
N ALA A 417 7.31 1.92 -38.16
CA ALA A 417 8.49 1.18 -37.72
C ALA A 417 9.46 2.05 -36.92
N LEU A 418 9.69 3.30 -37.35
CA LEU A 418 10.51 4.26 -36.61
C LEU A 418 9.88 4.59 -35.26
N ALA A 419 8.57 4.91 -35.22
CA ALA A 419 7.87 5.20 -33.97
C ALA A 419 7.96 4.03 -32.99
N ALA A 420 7.72 2.81 -33.46
CA ALA A 420 7.87 1.60 -32.65
C ALA A 420 9.33 1.39 -32.20
N SER A 421 10.31 1.58 -33.09
CA SER A 421 11.74 1.48 -32.77
C SER A 421 12.14 2.42 -31.64
N VAL A 422 11.69 3.68 -31.69
CA VAL A 422 11.96 4.68 -30.64
C VAL A 422 11.36 4.23 -29.30
N VAL A 423 10.11 3.78 -29.28
CA VAL A 423 9.46 3.30 -28.04
C VAL A 423 10.22 2.11 -27.46
N GLU A 424 10.50 1.09 -28.28
CA GLU A 424 11.23 -0.11 -27.85
C GLU A 424 12.66 0.22 -27.36
N GLY A 425 13.33 1.14 -28.05
CA GLY A 425 14.67 1.62 -27.71
C GLY A 425 14.70 2.39 -26.39
N LEU A 426 13.77 3.34 -26.19
CA LEU A 426 13.66 4.10 -24.95
C LEU A 426 13.34 3.20 -23.75
N LEU A 427 12.47 2.21 -23.92
CA LEU A 427 12.21 1.21 -22.88
C LEU A 427 13.48 0.44 -22.52
N ALA A 428 14.19 -0.08 -23.53
CA ALA A 428 15.43 -0.85 -23.35
C ALA A 428 16.58 -0.04 -22.72
N LEU A 429 16.65 1.26 -23.02
CA LEU A 429 17.73 2.15 -22.60
C LEU A 429 17.46 2.83 -21.24
N LEU A 430 16.23 3.23 -20.96
CA LEU A 430 15.89 4.04 -19.78
C LEU A 430 15.15 3.22 -18.73
N PHE A 431 14.04 2.59 -19.11
CA PHE A 431 13.15 1.90 -18.16
C PHE A 431 13.83 0.66 -17.55
N PHE A 432 14.21 -0.32 -18.36
CA PHE A 432 14.76 -1.57 -17.83
C PHE A 432 16.05 -1.37 -17.02
N PRO A 433 16.99 -0.47 -17.39
CA PRO A 433 18.14 -0.20 -16.55
C PRO A 433 17.80 0.46 -15.20
N ALA A 434 16.81 1.36 -15.17
CA ALA A 434 16.34 1.94 -13.90
C ALA A 434 15.68 0.87 -13.02
N GLU A 435 14.81 0.04 -13.59
CA GLU A 435 14.15 -1.07 -12.92
C GLU A 435 15.16 -2.07 -12.34
N LEU A 436 16.16 -2.47 -13.14
CA LEU A 436 17.22 -3.40 -12.71
C LEU A 436 18.10 -2.80 -11.61
N ARG A 437 18.36 -1.48 -11.62
CA ARG A 437 19.09 -0.80 -10.52
C ARG A 437 18.29 -0.82 -9.23
N ALA A 438 17.00 -0.49 -9.29
CA ALA A 438 16.12 -0.53 -8.12
C ALA A 438 15.99 -1.96 -7.56
N LEU A 439 15.97 -2.99 -8.42
CA LEU A 439 16.00 -4.38 -7.99
C LEU A 439 17.31 -4.78 -7.30
N ARG A 440 18.46 -4.32 -7.80
CA ARG A 440 19.76 -4.59 -7.15
C ARG A 440 19.85 -3.96 -5.77
N GLU A 441 19.37 -2.72 -5.62
CA GLU A 441 19.29 -2.08 -4.31
C GLU A 441 18.42 -2.89 -3.35
N PHE A 442 17.24 -3.30 -3.83
CA PHE A 442 16.34 -4.12 -3.03
C PHE A 442 16.95 -5.48 -2.65
N GLU A 443 17.60 -6.17 -3.60
CA GLU A 443 18.32 -7.43 -3.37
C GLU A 443 19.42 -7.26 -2.30
N TRP A 444 20.23 -6.21 -2.42
CA TRP A 444 21.29 -5.89 -1.47
C TRP A 444 20.74 -5.64 -0.05
N GLU A 445 19.67 -4.85 0.07
CA GLU A 445 19.01 -4.61 1.36
C GLU A 445 18.52 -5.93 1.99
N VAL A 446 17.95 -6.83 1.20
CA VAL A 446 17.44 -8.14 1.65
C VAL A 446 18.58 -9.04 2.12
N LEU A 447 19.65 -9.13 1.35
CA LEU A 447 20.82 -9.96 1.68
C LEU A 447 21.47 -9.50 2.99
N ASN A 448 21.66 -8.19 3.18
CA ASN A 448 22.24 -7.68 4.42
C ASN A 448 21.33 -7.90 5.63
N ALA A 449 20.02 -7.74 5.44
CA ALA A 449 19.06 -8.05 6.49
C ALA A 449 19.08 -9.53 6.88
N ARG A 450 19.19 -10.45 5.91
CA ARG A 450 19.33 -11.88 6.17
C ARG A 450 20.61 -12.18 6.96
N ALA A 451 21.74 -11.64 6.52
CA ALA A 451 23.03 -11.85 7.19
C ALA A 451 22.99 -11.38 8.66
N ALA A 452 22.46 -10.17 8.89
CA ALA A 452 22.26 -9.62 10.23
C ALA A 452 21.32 -10.48 11.09
N ALA A 453 20.27 -11.06 10.51
CA ALA A 453 19.31 -11.90 11.22
C ALA A 453 19.87 -13.30 11.57
N LEU A 454 20.73 -13.87 10.71
CA LEU A 454 21.28 -15.23 10.87
C LEU A 454 22.66 -15.27 11.57
N GLY A 455 23.15 -14.13 12.07
CA GLY A 455 24.41 -14.06 12.81
C GLY A 455 25.67 -14.17 11.95
N GLY A 456 25.56 -13.99 10.63
CA GLY A 456 26.71 -13.88 9.72
C GLY A 456 27.33 -12.49 9.84
N GLY A 457 28.54 -12.41 10.39
CA GLY A 457 29.23 -11.16 10.74
C GLY A 457 29.59 -10.22 9.59
N GLU A 458 29.37 -10.60 8.33
CA GLU A 458 29.50 -9.71 7.16
C GLU A 458 28.38 -10.08 6.18
N GLY A 459 27.60 -9.10 5.74
CA GLY A 459 26.66 -9.32 4.64
C GLY A 459 27.41 -9.55 3.32
N PRO A 460 26.84 -10.27 2.34
CA PRO A 460 27.49 -10.53 1.06
C PRO A 460 27.70 -9.25 0.21
N GLY A 461 27.35 -8.07 0.74
CA GLY A 461 27.66 -6.77 0.18
C GLY A 461 29.04 -6.22 0.56
N ALA A 462 29.91 -7.00 1.21
CA ALA A 462 31.33 -6.66 1.26
C ALA A 462 31.84 -6.60 -0.19
N LEU A 463 32.35 -5.43 -0.59
CA LEU A 463 33.05 -5.28 -1.86
C LEU A 463 34.14 -6.36 -1.90
N ASP A 464 34.27 -7.08 -3.02
CA ASP A 464 35.49 -7.85 -3.24
C ASP A 464 36.71 -6.90 -3.24
N GLU A 465 37.93 -7.44 -3.15
CA GLU A 465 39.16 -6.62 -3.13
C GLU A 465 39.31 -5.68 -4.36
N ASP A 466 38.48 -5.88 -5.40
CA ASP A 466 38.42 -5.12 -6.64
C ASP A 466 37.24 -4.10 -6.69
N GLY A 467 36.42 -3.98 -5.65
CA GLY A 467 35.33 -3.00 -5.58
C GLY A 467 34.05 -3.40 -6.33
N HIS A 468 33.86 -4.69 -6.63
CA HIS A 468 32.63 -5.25 -7.18
C HIS A 468 31.70 -5.78 -6.08
N LEU A 469 30.40 -5.51 -6.26
CA LEU A 469 29.35 -6.13 -5.47
C LEU A 469 29.24 -7.58 -5.92
N ASP A 470 29.46 -8.53 -5.02
CA ASP A 470 29.28 -9.97 -5.27
C ASP A 470 27.78 -10.31 -5.33
N LEU A 471 27.08 -9.73 -6.31
CA LEU A 471 25.73 -10.09 -6.67
C LEU A 471 25.82 -11.29 -7.60
N VAL A 472 25.10 -12.37 -7.24
CA VAL A 472 24.94 -13.55 -8.08
C VAL A 472 24.55 -13.11 -9.51
N ASP A 473 25.47 -13.33 -10.44
CA ASP A 473 25.44 -13.02 -11.87
C ASP A 473 25.52 -11.55 -12.30
N ASP A 474 26.72 -10.96 -12.31
CA ASP A 474 27.07 -9.81 -13.18
C ASP A 474 27.97 -10.18 -14.38
N LYS A 475 28.25 -11.47 -14.60
CA LYS A 475 28.83 -11.96 -15.86
C LYS A 475 27.73 -12.35 -16.84
N LEU A 476 27.19 -11.38 -17.59
CA LEU A 476 26.63 -11.54 -18.95
C LEU A 476 26.14 -10.22 -19.55
#